data_AF-A0AAD9P380-F1
#
_entry.id   AF-A0AAD9P380-F1
#
_cell.length_a   1.000
_cell.length_b   1.000
_cell.length_c   1.000
_cell.angle_alpha   90.00
_cell.angle_beta   90.00
_cell.angle_gamma   90.00
#
_symmetry.space_group_name_H-M   'P 1'
#
loop_
_entity.id
_entity.type
_entity.pdbx_description
1 polymer ?
#
loop_
_entity_poly.entity_id
_entity_poly.type
_entity_poly.pdbx_seq_one_letter_code
_entity_poly.pdbx_strand_id
1 'polypeptide(L)'
;MVDGNNLNSVLEFTYLGSTISINGCINDKIQRMMAKAFGRLRQRLWNNHHVSMRVKGKIYRAIVLSTLLYGAEALTMYRRQVKKLHAFMMRHLHSIMRITWTDNVGNKDILERTGLPFMEDLLIRKNLRWTPDRLTKQIIYFQLSSGHRKRGRPRLRFKDTIKRNLKLRDIKTDSLDITLTAER
;
A
#
# COMPACT_ATOMS: atom_id res chain seq x y z
N MET A 1 -5.96 -29.62 8.87
CA MET A 1 -6.84 -30.77 8.58
C MET A 1 -8.25 -30.23 8.45
N VAL A 2 -8.87 -30.39 7.28
CA VAL A 2 -10.32 -30.26 7.10
C VAL A 2 -10.73 -31.65 6.62
N ASP A 3 -11.68 -32.27 7.30
CA ASP A 3 -12.20 -33.62 6.99
C ASP A 3 -11.12 -34.71 6.81
N GLY A 4 -10.14 -34.79 7.72
CA GLY A 4 -9.19 -35.92 7.77
C GLY A 4 -8.11 -35.96 6.68
N ASN A 5 -8.17 -35.08 5.66
CA ASN A 5 -7.17 -35.04 4.58
C ASN A 5 -6.06 -34.00 4.86
N ASN A 6 -4.81 -34.40 4.59
CA ASN A 6 -3.66 -33.50 4.61
C ASN A 6 -3.70 -32.60 3.36
N LEU A 7 -3.82 -31.29 3.57
CA LEU A 7 -3.81 -30.29 2.50
C LEU A 7 -2.38 -30.13 1.97
N ASN A 8 -2.20 -30.31 0.66
CA ASN A 8 -0.92 -30.06 -0.01
C ASN A 8 -0.56 -28.57 0.07
N SER A 9 0.60 -28.26 0.64
CA SER A 9 1.13 -26.89 0.68
C SER A 9 1.69 -26.50 -0.69
N VAL A 10 0.92 -25.74 -1.48
CA VAL A 10 1.35 -25.25 -2.79
C VAL A 10 2.00 -23.86 -2.65
N LEU A 11 3.10 -23.63 -3.37
CA LEU A 11 3.84 -22.36 -3.34
C LEU A 11 3.05 -21.19 -3.96
N GLU A 12 2.21 -21.46 -4.96
CA GLU A 12 1.34 -20.50 -5.63
C GLU A 12 -0.04 -21.09 -5.93
N PHE A 13 -1.10 -20.33 -5.63
CA PHE A 13 -2.49 -20.76 -5.82
C PHE A 13 -3.26 -19.67 -6.56
N THR A 14 -3.88 -19.99 -7.70
CA THR A 14 -4.70 -19.03 -8.44
C THR A 14 -6.16 -19.16 -8.04
N TYR A 15 -6.70 -18.15 -7.36
CA TYR A 15 -8.09 -18.09 -6.94
C TYR A 15 -8.80 -16.92 -7.62
N LEU A 16 -9.90 -17.17 -8.33
CA LEU A 16 -10.70 -16.15 -9.04
C LEU A 16 -9.83 -15.20 -9.90
N GLY A 17 -8.84 -15.76 -10.60
CA GLY A 17 -7.89 -15.00 -11.43
C GLY A 17 -6.81 -14.22 -10.65
N SER A 18 -6.69 -14.42 -9.34
CA SER A 18 -5.65 -13.86 -8.48
C SER A 18 -4.70 -14.94 -7.99
N THR A 19 -3.43 -14.88 -8.39
CA THR A 19 -2.37 -15.77 -7.87
C THR A 19 -1.92 -15.30 -6.49
N ILE A 20 -2.12 -16.17 -5.49
CA ILE A 20 -1.73 -16.03 -4.10
C ILE A 20 -0.48 -16.89 -3.90
N SER A 21 0.67 -16.26 -3.72
CA SER A 21 1.93 -16.94 -3.45
C SER A 21 2.19 -17.00 -1.94
N ILE A 22 2.76 -18.10 -1.45
CA ILE A 22 3.14 -18.30 -0.04
C ILE A 22 4.14 -17.25 0.47
N ASN A 23 4.90 -16.65 -0.45
CA ASN A 23 5.85 -15.58 -0.18
C ASN A 23 5.20 -14.18 -0.11
N GLY A 24 3.92 -14.07 -0.42
CA GLY A 24 3.20 -12.79 -0.37
C GLY A 24 3.75 -11.77 -1.39
N CYS A 25 4.16 -12.20 -2.58
CA CYS A 25 4.59 -11.33 -3.70
C CYS A 25 3.44 -10.49 -4.30
N ILE A 26 2.50 -10.06 -3.47
CA ILE A 26 1.39 -9.15 -3.78
C ILE A 26 1.92 -7.82 -4.34
N ASN A 27 3.17 -7.44 -4.04
CA ASN A 27 3.80 -6.24 -4.60
C ASN A 27 3.83 -6.26 -6.14
N ASP A 28 4.12 -7.41 -6.73
CA ASP A 28 4.19 -7.53 -8.19
C ASP A 28 2.78 -7.45 -8.78
N LYS A 29 1.78 -7.99 -8.08
CA LYS A 29 0.36 -7.81 -8.44
C LYS A 29 -0.03 -6.33 -8.42
N ILE A 30 0.27 -5.61 -7.34
CA ILE A 30 -0.05 -4.19 -7.20
C ILE A 30 0.62 -3.38 -8.32
N GLN A 31 1.90 -3.65 -8.60
CA GLN A 31 2.62 -2.99 -9.70
C GLN A 31 1.99 -3.30 -11.05
N ARG A 32 1.65 -4.57 -11.33
CA ARG A 32 0.95 -4.96 -12.57
C ARG A 32 -0.41 -4.28 -12.70
N MET A 33 -1.18 -4.19 -11.63
CA MET A 33 -2.49 -3.51 -11.63
C MET A 33 -2.35 -2.02 -11.93
N MET A 34 -1.38 -1.34 -11.31
CA MET A 34 -1.08 0.06 -11.60
C MET A 34 -0.64 0.26 -13.06
N ALA A 35 0.29 -0.57 -13.54
CA ALA A 35 0.79 -0.49 -14.92
C ALA A 35 -0.34 -0.72 -15.93
N LYS A 36 -1.23 -1.68 -15.68
CA LYS A 36 -2.41 -1.95 -16.51
C LYS A 36 -3.39 -0.77 -16.50
N ALA A 37 -3.69 -0.22 -15.33
CA ALA A 37 -4.58 0.93 -15.19
C ALA A 37 -4.01 2.17 -15.91
N PHE A 38 -2.71 2.43 -15.76
CA PHE A 38 -2.02 3.51 -16.43
C PHE A 38 -1.98 3.30 -17.96
N GLY A 39 -1.59 2.10 -18.42
CA GLY A 39 -1.46 1.77 -19.83
C GLY A 39 -2.75 1.89 -20.63
N ARG A 40 -3.89 1.51 -20.04
CA ARG A 40 -5.22 1.64 -20.67
C ARG A 40 -5.59 3.07 -21.04
N LEU A 41 -5.10 4.05 -20.28
CA LEU A 41 -5.41 5.48 -20.47
C LEU A 41 -4.33 6.22 -21.27
N ARG A 42 -3.27 5.52 -21.70
CA ARG A 42 -2.09 6.15 -22.33
C ARG A 42 -2.42 6.92 -23.59
N GLN A 43 -3.09 6.29 -24.55
CA GLN A 43 -3.37 6.93 -25.84
C GLN A 43 -4.46 8.01 -25.73
N ARG A 44 -5.53 7.74 -24.97
CA ARG A 44 -6.70 8.64 -24.93
C ARG A 44 -6.51 9.85 -24.01
N LEU A 45 -5.74 9.69 -22.93
CA LEU A 45 -5.66 10.70 -21.87
C LEU A 45 -4.24 11.24 -21.67
N TRP A 46 -3.25 10.36 -21.47
CA TRP A 46 -1.89 10.82 -21.15
C TRP A 46 -1.23 11.53 -22.33
N ASN A 47 -1.38 10.97 -23.53
CA ASN A 47 -0.81 11.53 -24.76
C ASN A 47 -1.60 12.73 -25.31
N ASN A 48 -2.83 12.95 -24.87
CA ASN A 48 -3.71 14.01 -25.39
C ASN A 48 -3.28 15.40 -24.89
N HIS A 49 -3.06 16.34 -25.81
CA HIS A 49 -2.65 17.72 -25.52
C HIS A 49 -3.79 18.63 -25.06
N HIS A 50 -5.03 18.34 -25.45
CA HIS A 50 -6.20 19.15 -25.11
C HIS A 50 -6.60 19.04 -23.64
N VAL A 51 -6.05 18.06 -22.91
CA VAL A 51 -6.37 17.85 -21.49
C VAL A 51 -5.34 18.56 -20.61
N SER A 52 -5.83 19.48 -19.78
CA SER A 52 -5.02 20.19 -18.78
C SER A 52 -4.29 19.22 -17.85
N MET A 53 -3.06 19.60 -17.47
CA MET A 53 -2.23 18.83 -16.55
C MET A 53 -2.90 18.59 -15.19
N ARG A 54 -3.65 19.58 -14.68
CA ARG A 54 -4.40 19.46 -13.43
C ARG A 54 -5.47 18.37 -13.51
N VAL A 55 -6.14 18.22 -14.66
CA VAL A 55 -7.15 17.18 -14.89
C VAL A 55 -6.49 15.81 -14.97
N LYS A 56 -5.35 15.69 -15.66
CA LYS A 56 -4.57 14.44 -15.70
C LYS A 56 -4.13 13.98 -14.31
N GLY A 57 -3.67 14.90 -13.47
CA GLY A 57 -3.32 14.63 -12.07
C GLY A 57 -4.51 14.12 -11.24
N LYS A 58 -5.69 14.74 -11.38
CA LYS A 58 -6.93 14.28 -10.73
C LYS A 58 -7.34 12.88 -11.18
N ILE A 59 -7.30 12.59 -12.48
CA ILE A 59 -7.65 11.26 -13.01
C ILE A 59 -6.63 10.20 -12.57
N TYR A 60 -5.33 10.55 -12.58
CA TYR A 60 -4.28 9.67 -12.07
C TYR A 60 -4.55 9.29 -10.61
N ARG A 61 -4.93 10.25 -9.77
CA ARG A 61 -5.35 10.01 -8.38
C ARG A 61 -6.59 9.10 -8.29
N ALA A 62 -7.58 9.37 -9.12
CA ALA A 62 -8.86 8.66 -9.07
C ALA A 62 -8.79 7.20 -9.52
N ILE A 63 -7.88 6.86 -10.44
CA ILE A 63 -7.82 5.52 -11.06
C ILE A 63 -6.56 4.76 -10.63
N VAL A 64 -5.37 5.34 -10.85
CA VAL A 64 -4.11 4.62 -10.64
C VAL A 64 -3.77 4.57 -9.15
N LEU A 65 -3.85 5.71 -8.46
CA LEU A 65 -3.60 5.73 -7.01
C LEU A 65 -4.69 5.02 -6.22
N SER A 66 -5.97 5.08 -6.61
CA SER A 66 -7.03 4.34 -5.91
C SER A 66 -6.81 2.82 -5.99
N THR A 67 -6.44 2.31 -7.18
CA THR A 67 -6.11 0.88 -7.38
C THR A 67 -4.94 0.45 -6.51
N LEU A 68 -3.90 1.30 -6.43
CA LEU A 68 -2.74 1.09 -5.56
C LEU A 68 -3.15 1.07 -4.08
N LEU A 69 -3.91 2.08 -3.64
CA LEU A 69 -4.32 2.25 -2.25
C LEU A 69 -5.20 1.10 -1.79
N TYR A 70 -6.12 0.63 -2.63
CA TYR A 70 -6.93 -0.55 -2.33
C TYR A 70 -6.08 -1.80 -2.10
N GLY A 71 -5.08 -2.05 -2.95
CA GLY A 71 -4.15 -3.16 -2.75
C GLY A 71 -3.25 -3.00 -1.52
N ALA A 72 -3.00 -1.75 -1.11
CA ALA A 72 -2.15 -1.40 0.01
C ALA A 72 -2.86 -1.41 1.38
N GLU A 73 -4.19 -1.19 1.42
CA GLU A 73 -4.99 -1.09 2.66
C GLU A 73 -4.88 -2.34 3.54
N ALA A 74 -4.82 -3.53 2.94
CA ALA A 74 -4.74 -4.79 3.67
C ALA A 74 -3.30 -5.20 4.05
N LEU A 75 -2.28 -4.41 3.72
CA LEU A 75 -0.89 -4.87 3.75
C LEU A 75 0.03 -4.09 4.71
N THR A 76 0.87 -4.85 5.41
CA THR A 76 2.02 -4.30 6.14
C THR A 76 3.15 -3.99 5.16
N MET A 77 3.18 -2.77 4.62
CA MET A 77 4.24 -2.40 3.69
C MET A 77 5.57 -2.09 4.37
N TYR A 78 6.62 -2.73 3.87
CA TYR A 78 8.00 -2.44 4.22
C TYR A 78 8.49 -1.18 3.48
N ARG A 79 9.44 -0.45 4.07
CA ARG A 79 10.06 0.75 3.44
C ARG A 79 10.55 0.50 2.01
N ARG A 80 11.13 -0.67 1.72
CA ARG A 80 11.58 -1.04 0.37
C ARG A 80 10.43 -1.06 -0.65
N GLN A 81 9.24 -1.52 -0.24
CA GLN A 81 8.06 -1.56 -1.10
C GLN A 81 7.52 -0.16 -1.36
N VAL A 82 7.46 0.68 -0.33
CA VAL A 82 7.03 2.07 -0.48
C VAL A 82 7.95 2.85 -1.41
N LYS A 83 9.27 2.69 -1.27
CA LYS A 83 10.25 3.29 -2.20
C LYS A 83 10.04 2.83 -3.64
N LYS A 84 9.82 1.53 -3.88
CA LYS A 84 9.52 1.00 -5.22
C LYS A 84 8.24 1.62 -5.78
N LEU A 85 7.16 1.66 -5.01
CA LEU A 85 5.89 2.25 -5.43
C LEU A 85 6.00 3.74 -5.73
N HIS A 86 6.75 4.48 -4.90
CA HIS A 86 7.03 5.88 -5.14
C HIS A 86 7.79 6.08 -6.46
N ALA A 87 8.81 5.27 -6.74
CA ALA A 87 9.54 5.31 -8.01
C ALA A 87 8.64 4.99 -9.22
N PHE A 88 7.71 4.04 -9.10
CA PHE A 88 6.70 3.78 -10.14
C PHE A 88 5.78 4.99 -10.36
N MET A 89 5.29 5.61 -9.29
CA MET A 89 4.47 6.82 -9.37
C MET A 89 5.22 7.95 -10.07
N MET A 90 6.47 8.22 -9.68
CA MET A 90 7.30 9.23 -10.33
C MET A 90 7.46 8.95 -11.83
N ARG A 91 7.78 7.71 -12.23
CA ARG A 91 7.89 7.36 -13.66
C ARG A 91 6.62 7.63 -14.45
N HIS A 92 5.45 7.32 -13.88
CA HIS A 92 4.17 7.65 -14.52
C HIS A 92 3.96 9.16 -14.65
N LEU A 93 4.25 9.93 -13.59
CA LEU A 93 4.09 11.38 -13.61
C LEU A 93 5.03 12.03 -14.63
N HIS A 94 6.32 11.65 -14.66
CA HIS A 94 7.26 12.10 -15.69
C HIS A 94 6.72 11.82 -17.10
N SER A 95 6.17 10.63 -17.34
CA SER A 95 5.58 10.27 -18.64
C SER A 95 4.33 11.12 -18.98
N ILE A 96 3.50 11.49 -17.99
CA ILE A 96 2.35 12.36 -18.20
C ILE A 96 2.79 13.80 -18.49
N MET A 97 3.80 14.29 -17.76
CA MET A 97 4.34 15.64 -17.89
C MET A 97 5.22 15.80 -19.15
N ARG A 98 5.66 14.69 -19.75
CA ARG A 98 6.68 14.63 -20.80
C ARG A 98 8.02 15.26 -20.39
N ILE A 99 8.38 15.13 -19.10
CA ILE A 99 9.66 15.62 -18.58
C ILE A 99 10.76 14.67 -19.02
N THR A 100 11.76 15.21 -19.71
CA THR A 100 12.97 14.48 -20.08
C THR A 100 14.05 14.66 -19.02
N TRP A 101 15.11 13.85 -19.07
CA TRP A 101 16.21 13.93 -18.11
C TRP A 101 16.93 15.29 -18.15
N THR A 102 16.94 15.95 -19.31
CA THR A 102 17.51 17.29 -19.53
C THR A 102 16.85 18.39 -18.70
N ASP A 103 15.58 18.22 -18.34
CA ASP A 103 14.83 19.27 -17.64
C ASP A 103 15.23 19.39 -16.16
N ASN A 104 15.96 18.40 -15.62
CA ASN A 104 16.46 18.34 -14.24
C ASN A 104 15.45 18.77 -13.16
N VAL A 105 14.17 18.40 -13.35
CA VAL A 105 13.09 18.79 -12.44
C VAL A 105 13.09 17.89 -11.20
N GLY A 106 12.99 18.49 -10.01
CA GLY A 106 12.93 17.74 -8.76
C GLY A 106 11.60 16.98 -8.59
N ASN A 107 11.65 15.84 -7.88
CA ASN A 107 10.45 15.08 -7.55
C ASN A 107 9.40 15.90 -6.77
N LYS A 108 9.85 16.86 -5.94
CA LYS A 108 8.98 17.78 -5.19
C LYS A 108 8.18 18.66 -6.13
N ASP A 109 8.84 19.25 -7.12
CA ASP A 109 8.21 20.16 -8.09
C ASP A 109 7.17 19.41 -8.95
N ILE A 110 7.45 18.15 -9.30
CA ILE A 110 6.51 17.30 -10.05
C ILE A 110 5.25 17.03 -9.22
N LEU A 111 5.42 16.73 -7.94
CA LEU A 111 4.31 16.52 -7.00
C LEU A 111 3.48 17.80 -6.81
N GLU A 112 4.13 18.95 -6.68
CA GLU A 112 3.48 20.25 -6.56
C GLU A 112 2.67 20.61 -7.81
N ARG A 113 3.27 20.47 -9.01
CA ARG A 113 2.60 20.71 -10.29
C ARG A 113 1.39 19.82 -10.52
N THR A 114 1.43 18.59 -10.00
CA THR A 114 0.34 17.60 -10.14
C THR A 114 -0.68 17.68 -9.01
N GLY A 115 -0.39 18.42 -7.92
CA GLY A 115 -1.20 18.50 -6.71
C GLY A 115 -1.29 17.17 -5.96
N LEU A 116 -0.27 16.31 -6.10
CA LEU A 116 -0.22 14.99 -5.47
C LEU A 116 0.71 15.03 -4.25
N PRO A 117 0.32 14.41 -3.13
CA PRO A 117 1.22 14.20 -1.99
C PRO A 117 2.22 13.06 -2.26
N PHE A 118 3.24 12.96 -1.40
CA PHE A 118 4.15 11.82 -1.41
C PHE A 118 3.41 10.49 -1.20
N MET A 119 3.96 9.42 -1.78
CA MET A 119 3.38 8.08 -1.63
C MET A 119 3.31 7.66 -0.15
N GLU A 120 4.34 7.99 0.63
CA GLU A 120 4.38 7.71 2.07
C GLU A 120 3.21 8.39 2.80
N ASP A 121 2.92 9.66 2.50
CA ASP A 121 1.81 10.39 3.09
C ASP A 121 0.46 9.77 2.75
N LEU A 122 0.25 9.35 1.50
CA LEU A 122 -0.99 8.69 1.08
C LEU A 122 -1.24 7.42 1.86
N LEU A 123 -0.19 6.61 2.03
CA LEU A 123 -0.26 5.35 2.76
C LEU A 123 -0.49 5.56 4.24
N ILE A 124 0.19 6.54 4.85
CA ILE A 124 -0.03 6.88 6.25
C ILE A 124 -1.48 7.33 6.45
N ARG A 125 -1.98 8.27 5.64
CA ARG A 125 -3.36 8.76 5.73
C ARG A 125 -4.38 7.64 5.56
N LYS A 126 -4.15 6.72 4.62
CA LYS A 126 -5.04 5.58 4.40
C LYS A 126 -5.01 4.56 5.53
N ASN A 127 -3.83 4.20 6.02
CA ASN A 127 -3.67 3.29 7.15
C ASN A 127 -4.32 3.85 8.42
N LEU A 128 -4.19 5.16 8.67
CA LEU A 128 -4.84 5.84 9.78
C LEU A 128 -6.35 5.93 9.60
N ARG A 129 -6.87 6.12 8.38
CA ARG A 129 -8.31 6.06 8.13
C ARG A 129 -8.88 4.65 8.36
N TRP A 130 -8.09 3.61 8.10
CA TRP A 130 -8.50 2.22 8.27
C TRP A 130 -8.36 1.71 9.71
N THR A 131 -7.92 2.53 10.68
CA THR A 131 -7.99 2.13 12.08
C THR A 131 -9.46 2.04 12.48
N PRO A 132 -9.97 0.84 12.76
CA PRO A 132 -11.42 0.65 12.77
C PRO A 132 -11.98 0.71 14.20
N ASP A 133 -13.31 0.69 14.30
CA ASP A 133 -14.04 0.74 15.57
C ASP A 133 -13.79 -0.49 16.47
N ARG A 134 -14.33 -0.44 17.70
CA ARG A 134 -14.00 -1.26 18.89
C ARG A 134 -13.72 -2.75 18.60
N LEU A 135 -14.51 -3.43 17.77
CA LEU A 135 -14.38 -4.87 17.51
C LEU A 135 -13.23 -5.24 16.56
N THR A 136 -13.17 -4.61 15.40
CA THR A 136 -12.09 -4.80 14.43
C THR A 136 -10.74 -4.33 14.99
N LYS A 137 -10.74 -3.35 15.90
CA LYS A 137 -9.56 -2.97 16.69
C LYS A 137 -9.11 -4.13 17.58
N GLN A 138 -10.02 -4.81 18.29
CA GLN A 138 -9.65 -5.97 19.09
C GLN A 138 -9.00 -7.08 18.25
N ILE A 139 -9.54 -7.40 17.09
CA ILE A 139 -8.99 -8.47 16.22
C ILE A 139 -7.60 -8.08 15.66
N ILE A 140 -7.45 -6.86 15.14
CA ILE A 140 -6.21 -6.41 14.50
C ILE A 140 -5.08 -6.19 15.52
N TYR A 141 -5.42 -5.72 16.71
CA TYR A 141 -4.47 -5.46 17.80
C TYR A 141 -4.29 -6.66 18.74
N PHE A 142 -5.00 -7.76 18.48
CA PHE A 142 -4.96 -8.98 19.26
C PHE A 142 -3.52 -9.49 19.44
N GLN A 143 -3.19 -9.80 20.68
CA GLN A 143 -1.97 -10.48 21.06
C GLN A 143 -2.37 -11.68 21.91
N LEU A 144 -1.81 -12.84 21.60
CA LEU A 144 -1.96 -14.01 22.46
C LEU A 144 -1.25 -13.71 23.79
N SER A 145 -1.88 -14.06 24.90
CA SER A 145 -1.30 -13.98 26.24
C SER A 145 -0.10 -14.90 26.41
N SER A 146 -0.07 -16.02 25.67
CA SER A 146 1.02 -16.99 25.65
C SER A 146 1.65 -17.10 24.26
N GLY A 147 2.98 -17.24 24.24
CA GLY A 147 3.77 -17.40 23.01
C GLY A 147 4.74 -16.25 22.74
N HIS A 148 6.02 -16.60 22.54
CA HIS A 148 7.08 -15.64 22.28
C HIS A 148 7.32 -15.47 20.78
N ARG A 149 7.54 -14.22 20.34
CA ARG A 149 8.01 -13.96 18.98
C ARG A 149 9.47 -14.41 18.84
N LYS A 150 9.82 -14.96 17.68
CA LYS A 150 11.22 -15.29 17.35
C LYS A 150 12.09 -14.05 17.54
N ARG A 151 13.21 -14.21 18.26
CA ARG A 151 14.21 -13.15 18.47
C ARG A 151 14.81 -12.74 17.11
N GLY A 152 15.19 -11.47 16.99
CA GLY A 152 15.75 -10.89 15.75
C GLY A 152 14.75 -10.05 14.97
N ARG A 153 14.54 -10.38 13.68
CA ARG A 153 13.70 -9.60 12.75
C ARG A 153 12.39 -10.33 12.41
N PRO A 154 11.39 -10.34 13.31
CA PRO A 154 10.09 -10.92 13.02
C PRO A 154 9.36 -10.13 11.92
N ARG A 155 8.43 -10.80 11.21
CA ARG A 155 7.57 -10.14 10.22
C ARG A 155 6.70 -9.08 10.90
N LEU A 156 6.54 -7.92 10.24
CA LEU A 156 5.73 -6.80 10.73
C LEU A 156 4.25 -7.20 10.79
N ARG A 157 3.55 -6.83 11.87
CA ARG A 157 2.08 -6.84 11.94
C ARG A 157 1.51 -5.48 11.56
N PHE A 158 0.21 -5.45 11.26
CA PHE A 158 -0.51 -4.21 10.99
C PHE A 158 -0.41 -3.22 12.15
N LYS A 159 -0.57 -3.70 13.40
CA LYS A 159 -0.31 -2.94 14.64
C LYS A 159 1.07 -2.25 14.66
N ASP A 160 2.13 -2.96 14.25
CA ASP A 160 3.50 -2.42 14.23
C ASP A 160 3.64 -1.29 13.19
N THR A 161 2.93 -1.40 12.05
CA THR A 161 2.85 -0.35 11.02
C THR A 161 2.09 0.88 11.51
N ILE A 162 0.97 0.70 12.21
CA ILE A 162 0.20 1.82 12.77
C ILE A 162 0.98 2.55 13.85
N LYS A 163 1.61 1.82 14.80
CA LYS A 163 2.50 2.44 15.81
C LYS A 163 3.61 3.27 15.16
N ARG A 164 4.23 2.76 14.09
CA ARG A 164 5.22 3.52 13.30
C ARG A 164 4.62 4.78 12.67
N ASN A 165 3.46 4.66 12.03
CA ASN A 165 2.79 5.77 11.34
C ASN A 165 2.33 6.87 12.31
N LEU A 166 1.85 6.51 13.49
CA LEU A 166 1.47 7.45 14.55
C LEU A 166 2.69 8.19 15.10
N LYS A 167 3.80 7.48 15.31
CA LYS A 167 5.08 8.10 15.70
C LYS A 167 5.61 9.08 14.65
N LEU A 168 5.43 8.77 13.36
CA LEU A 168 5.80 9.68 12.27
C LEU A 168 4.95 10.95 12.18
N ARG A 169 3.80 11.00 12.86
CA ARG A 169 2.90 12.17 12.91
C ARG A 169 2.79 12.78 14.30
N ASP A 170 3.67 12.40 15.23
CA ASP A 170 3.69 12.86 16.62
C ASP A 170 2.37 12.69 17.39
N ILE A 171 1.64 11.59 17.13
CA ILE A 171 0.40 11.25 17.85
C ILE A 171 0.71 10.20 18.94
N LYS A 172 0.29 10.45 20.20
CA LYS A 172 0.47 9.53 21.34
C LYS A 172 -0.20 8.17 21.11
N THR A 173 0.49 7.09 21.49
CA THR A 173 0.13 5.69 21.18
C THR A 173 -0.50 4.89 22.33
N ASP A 174 -0.76 5.52 23.48
CA ASP A 174 -1.02 4.85 24.77
C ASP A 174 -2.31 4.01 24.81
N SER A 175 -3.22 4.14 23.84
CA SER A 175 -4.55 3.50 23.82
C SER A 175 -4.70 2.29 22.88
N LEU A 176 -3.59 1.67 22.45
CA LEU A 176 -3.59 0.63 21.40
C LEU A 176 -3.28 -0.79 21.88
N ASP A 177 -2.99 -0.99 23.16
CA ASP A 177 -2.69 -2.31 23.72
C ASP A 177 -3.92 -2.84 24.46
N ILE A 178 -4.81 -3.52 23.71
CA ILE A 178 -5.94 -4.27 24.28
C ILE A 178 -5.46 -5.70 24.50
N THR A 179 -4.98 -6.01 25.70
CA THR A 179 -4.70 -7.39 26.13
C THR A 179 -6.00 -8.00 26.65
N LEU A 180 -6.54 -9.01 25.97
CA LEU A 180 -7.56 -9.88 26.55
C LEU A 180 -6.82 -11.03 27.24
N THR A 181 -6.75 -10.97 28.57
CA THR A 181 -6.46 -12.13 29.40
C THR A 181 -7.60 -13.13 29.19
N ALA A 182 -7.33 -14.22 28.47
CA ALA A 182 -8.22 -15.37 28.47
C ALA A 182 -8.09 -16.04 29.84
N GLU A 183 -8.96 -15.66 30.77
CA GLU A 183 -9.20 -16.44 31.99
C GLU A 183 -9.86 -17.75 31.57
N ARG A 184 -9.23 -18.85 31.96
CA ARG A 184 -9.82 -20.18 32.07
C ARG A 184 -9.36 -20.77 33.38
#